data_AF-L9XKK7-F1
#
_entry.id   AF-L9XKK7-F1
#
_cell.length_a   1.000
_cell.length_b   1.000
_cell.length_c   1.000
_cell.angle_alpha   90.00
_cell.angle_beta   90.00
_cell.angle_gamma   90.00
#
_symmetry.space_group_name_H-M   'P 1'
#
loop_
_entity.id
_entity.type
_entity.pdbx_description
1 polymer ?
#
loop_
_entity_poly.entity_id
_entity_poly.type
_entity_poly.pdbx_seq_one_letter_code
_entity_poly.pdbx_strand_id
1 'polypeptide(L)'
;MSADDESFHPLGKEWESELETMLDDTEYDSDLGMEMAQDAMRVTKGELSEAEFHEKYHEDVMDEFGVDDRPTEEAYEAAQQEAKGTVGRMLDAFDGDGDQSRRETMKKMGVGAAVGLSAWGASAAPDASFGSTQEGDAADDDNDGLQWGMTIDLERCDGCLSCVSACSEENQLDQGVNWMYVLRHAEDGQTADDLGNHPAGGYENMLVRPCQHCTDAPCEKVCPTTARHTRDEDGLVLTDYDVCIGCRYCQVACPYGVNYFQWDEPDVAYEDIPSESDVLPDDLDPEDAVYSEYDDMGDRWVDGRAPRGVMSKCTMCPSHQDGRRGDEMVGMTACESACPPGAIQFGNVNDSASDPEKYASNPSRGRTLERLSLPSADEVEEELEDADGDDLEAVLDAVSFDGMGDDLVDNEHGLGILIALEITGEHMGEMGESEGTANLADYEQQVLDILEVVEDHGLDLGSQEVLADLRLADAPEEEEAEDENGDEDENGDEDEAEAEDDFEGPDEDDAQRLIEMFAGTAPSSFKLLEDFGTNPNIHYLGNEPGPNAEQVEGPVAYDSLELTDNRKDVLDDSTVTGGLY
;
A
#
# COMPACT_ATOMS: atom_id res chain seq x y z
N MET A 1 8.83 29.05 -22.85
CA MET A 1 9.60 28.26 -23.83
C MET A 1 8.65 27.88 -24.96
N SER A 2 9.13 27.51 -26.14
CA SER A 2 8.25 27.09 -27.26
C SER A 2 7.64 25.73 -26.95
N ALA A 3 6.39 25.50 -27.37
CA ALA A 3 5.67 24.23 -27.22
C ALA A 3 6.25 23.05 -28.05
N ASP A 4 7.55 23.11 -28.38
CA ASP A 4 8.30 22.09 -29.12
C ASP A 4 9.35 21.39 -28.20
N ASP A 5 9.33 21.66 -26.89
CA ASP A 5 10.32 21.20 -25.89
C ASP A 5 9.72 20.30 -24.78
N GLU A 6 8.45 19.91 -24.87
CA GLU A 6 7.79 19.11 -23.81
C GLU A 6 8.17 17.63 -23.93
N SER A 7 8.72 17.06 -22.84
CA SER A 7 8.97 15.62 -22.68
C SER A 7 7.65 14.87 -22.64
N PHE A 8 7.55 13.70 -23.27
CA PHE A 8 6.38 12.84 -23.02
C PHE A 8 6.55 12.06 -21.71
N HIS A 9 7.80 11.77 -21.32
CA HIS A 9 8.11 11.03 -20.10
C HIS A 9 8.15 11.99 -18.90
N PRO A 10 7.52 11.64 -17.75
CA PRO A 10 7.48 12.48 -16.55
C PRO A 10 8.81 12.72 -15.84
N LEU A 11 9.89 12.06 -16.28
CA LEU A 11 11.24 12.24 -15.72
C LEU A 11 12.07 13.23 -16.56
N GLY A 12 11.40 13.93 -17.50
CA GLY A 12 12.00 14.98 -18.31
C GLY A 12 12.74 14.49 -19.56
N LYS A 13 13.21 15.47 -20.35
CA LYS A 13 13.87 15.26 -21.66
C LYS A 13 15.25 14.60 -21.56
N GLU A 14 15.96 14.80 -20.47
CA GLU A 14 17.25 14.17 -20.23
C GLU A 14 17.06 12.66 -20.10
N TRP A 15 16.13 12.22 -19.25
CA TRP A 15 15.74 10.82 -19.15
C TRP A 15 15.20 10.25 -20.46
N GLU A 16 14.36 10.99 -21.20
CA GLU A 16 13.88 10.58 -22.54
C GLU A 16 15.06 10.29 -23.50
N SER A 17 16.08 11.16 -23.52
CA SER A 17 17.28 10.99 -24.35
C SER A 17 18.13 9.80 -23.93
N GLU A 18 18.16 9.51 -22.62
CA GLU A 18 18.85 8.34 -22.10
C GLU A 18 18.13 7.05 -22.43
N LEU A 19 16.80 7.02 -22.36
CA LEU A 19 15.99 5.87 -22.78
C LEU A 19 16.19 5.58 -24.28
N GLU A 20 16.25 6.60 -25.13
CA GLU A 20 16.57 6.45 -26.56
C GLU A 20 17.97 5.86 -26.76
N THR A 21 18.98 6.42 -26.08
CA THR A 21 20.36 5.91 -26.13
C THR A 21 20.44 4.46 -25.65
N MET A 22 19.67 4.13 -24.61
CA MET A 22 19.57 2.79 -24.08
C MET A 22 18.96 1.82 -25.09
N LEU A 23 17.93 2.21 -25.83
CA LEU A 23 17.35 1.38 -26.90
C LEU A 23 18.30 1.23 -28.08
N ASP A 24 19.05 2.27 -28.44
CA ASP A 24 20.07 2.25 -29.51
C ASP A 24 21.19 1.22 -29.27
N ASP A 25 21.45 0.88 -28.00
CA ASP A 25 22.41 -0.16 -27.61
C ASP A 25 21.86 -1.60 -27.78
N THR A 26 20.58 -1.74 -28.12
CA THR A 26 19.94 -3.03 -28.41
C THR A 26 19.95 -3.36 -29.91
N GLU A 27 19.47 -4.54 -30.28
CA GLU A 27 19.26 -4.90 -31.69
C GLU A 27 17.90 -4.47 -32.26
N TYR A 28 17.07 -3.85 -31.42
CA TYR A 28 15.69 -3.46 -31.68
C TYR A 28 15.59 -1.99 -32.13
N ASP A 29 14.48 -1.62 -32.77
CA ASP A 29 14.23 -0.29 -33.30
C ASP A 29 13.89 0.68 -32.17
N SER A 30 14.76 1.68 -31.96
CA SER A 30 14.61 2.68 -30.92
C SER A 30 13.47 3.66 -31.23
N ASP A 31 13.29 4.05 -32.49
CA ASP A 31 12.21 4.96 -32.91
C ASP A 31 10.84 4.32 -32.63
N LEU A 32 10.67 3.04 -32.98
CA LEU A 32 9.44 2.31 -32.69
C LEU A 32 9.18 2.21 -31.18
N GLY A 33 10.21 1.87 -30.39
CA GLY A 33 10.09 1.74 -28.93
C GLY A 33 9.68 3.04 -28.24
N MET A 34 10.26 4.17 -28.68
CA MET A 34 9.90 5.49 -28.16
C MET A 34 8.47 5.89 -28.58
N GLU A 35 8.07 5.65 -29.83
CA GLU A 35 6.72 5.96 -30.31
C GLU A 35 5.65 5.14 -29.57
N MET A 36 5.89 3.83 -29.41
CA MET A 36 5.00 2.93 -28.69
C MET A 36 4.88 3.31 -27.21
N ALA A 37 5.97 3.70 -26.55
CA ALA A 37 5.94 4.14 -25.17
C ALA A 37 5.09 5.41 -24.98
N GLN A 38 5.26 6.40 -25.87
CA GLN A 38 4.46 7.61 -25.85
C GLN A 38 2.98 7.31 -26.04
N ASP A 39 2.62 6.48 -27.03
CA ASP A 39 1.23 6.15 -27.29
C ASP A 39 0.65 5.23 -26.20
N ALA A 40 1.42 4.36 -25.56
CA ALA A 40 0.96 3.57 -24.42
C ALA A 40 0.56 4.46 -23.23
N MET A 41 1.29 5.55 -22.96
CA MET A 41 0.89 6.55 -21.96
C MET A 41 -0.36 7.35 -22.39
N ARG A 42 -0.59 7.50 -23.70
CA ARG A 42 -1.85 8.06 -24.22
C ARG A 42 -3.01 7.08 -24.04
N VAL A 43 -2.76 5.77 -24.09
CA VAL A 43 -3.76 4.76 -23.75
C VAL A 43 -4.16 4.89 -22.29
N THR A 44 -3.20 4.99 -21.36
CA THR A 44 -3.52 5.11 -19.93
C THR A 44 -4.27 6.40 -19.59
N LYS A 45 -4.03 7.47 -20.36
CA LYS A 45 -4.80 8.73 -20.25
C LYS A 45 -6.18 8.69 -20.91
N GLY A 46 -6.57 7.58 -21.54
CA GLY A 46 -7.83 7.46 -22.30
C GLY A 46 -7.86 8.25 -23.61
N GLU A 47 -6.71 8.74 -24.10
CA GLU A 47 -6.60 9.50 -25.35
C GLU A 47 -6.52 8.60 -26.60
N LEU A 48 -6.23 7.32 -26.41
CA LEU A 48 -6.16 6.27 -27.42
C LEU A 48 -6.71 4.98 -26.82
N SER A 49 -7.53 4.22 -27.53
CA SER A 49 -7.95 2.91 -26.99
C SER A 49 -6.84 1.87 -27.16
N GLU A 50 -6.78 0.89 -26.27
CA GLU A 50 -5.77 -0.19 -26.34
C GLU A 50 -5.89 -1.01 -27.63
N ALA A 51 -7.12 -1.23 -28.11
CA ALA A 51 -7.37 -1.92 -29.39
C ALA A 51 -6.82 -1.12 -30.58
N GLU A 52 -7.06 0.20 -30.63
CA GLU A 52 -6.49 1.07 -31.67
C GLU A 52 -4.96 1.12 -31.58
N PHE A 53 -4.41 1.11 -30.37
CA PHE A 53 -2.97 1.06 -30.13
C PHE A 53 -2.35 -0.23 -30.69
N HIS A 54 -2.91 -1.40 -30.35
CA HIS A 54 -2.41 -2.68 -30.87
C HIS A 54 -2.58 -2.79 -32.39
N GLU A 55 -3.71 -2.35 -32.95
CA GLU A 55 -3.89 -2.32 -34.41
C GLU A 55 -2.87 -1.41 -35.10
N LYS A 56 -2.63 -0.21 -34.52
CA LYS A 56 -1.69 0.77 -35.07
C LYS A 56 -0.28 0.20 -35.23
N TYR A 57 0.20 -0.54 -34.23
CA TYR A 57 1.59 -1.04 -34.19
C TYR A 57 1.73 -2.51 -34.62
N HIS A 58 0.65 -3.19 -34.99
CA HIS A 58 0.70 -4.62 -35.29
C HIS A 58 1.70 -4.97 -36.42
N GLU A 59 1.64 -4.24 -37.54
CA GLU A 59 2.51 -4.50 -38.69
C GLU A 59 3.99 -4.26 -38.34
N ASP A 60 4.30 -3.15 -37.67
CA ASP A 60 5.68 -2.80 -37.28
C ASP A 60 6.25 -3.79 -36.26
N VAL A 61 5.46 -4.19 -35.25
CA VAL A 61 5.86 -5.20 -34.25
C VAL A 61 6.08 -6.57 -34.89
N MET A 62 5.21 -6.99 -35.80
CA MET A 62 5.39 -8.25 -36.53
C MET A 62 6.63 -8.22 -37.44
N ASP A 63 6.93 -7.08 -38.07
CA ASP A 63 8.09 -6.92 -38.94
C ASP A 63 9.41 -6.94 -38.14
N GLU A 64 9.41 -6.37 -36.92
CA GLU A 64 10.58 -6.33 -36.05
C GLU A 64 10.81 -7.63 -35.28
N PHE A 65 9.82 -8.06 -34.51
CA PHE A 65 9.96 -9.16 -33.55
C PHE A 65 9.58 -10.52 -34.16
N GLY A 66 8.83 -10.52 -35.27
CA GLY A 66 8.28 -11.75 -35.87
C GLY A 66 7.16 -12.40 -35.06
N VAL A 67 6.72 -11.74 -33.99
CA VAL A 67 5.67 -12.15 -33.07
C VAL A 67 4.95 -10.92 -32.55
N ASP A 68 3.63 -11.04 -32.42
CA ASP A 68 2.78 -10.07 -31.77
C ASP A 68 1.67 -10.85 -31.06
N ASP A 69 1.93 -11.18 -29.80
CA ASP A 69 1.00 -11.93 -28.96
C ASP A 69 -0.01 -11.00 -28.25
N ARG A 70 0.04 -9.69 -28.53
CA ARG A 70 -0.90 -8.71 -27.98
C ARG A 70 -2.31 -8.93 -28.55
N PRO A 71 -3.38 -8.62 -27.79
CA PRO A 71 -4.73 -8.92 -28.24
C PRO A 71 -5.12 -8.12 -29.49
N THR A 72 -5.78 -8.81 -30.43
CA THR A 72 -6.36 -8.17 -31.62
C THR A 72 -7.66 -7.42 -31.30
N GLU A 73 -8.07 -6.46 -32.15
CA GLU A 73 -9.37 -5.78 -32.03
C GLU A 73 -10.56 -6.77 -31.89
N GLU A 74 -10.57 -7.86 -32.68
CA GLU A 74 -11.59 -8.91 -32.58
C GLU A 74 -11.60 -9.59 -31.20
N ALA A 75 -10.44 -9.75 -30.57
CA ALA A 75 -10.32 -10.32 -29.22
C ALA A 75 -10.87 -9.34 -28.17
N TYR A 76 -10.59 -8.04 -28.29
CA TYR A 76 -11.18 -7.01 -27.42
C TYR A 76 -12.70 -6.93 -27.58
N GLU A 77 -13.23 -6.96 -28.80
CA GLU A 77 -14.67 -6.94 -29.03
C GLU A 77 -15.35 -8.18 -28.43
N ALA A 78 -14.69 -9.34 -28.49
CA ALA A 78 -15.17 -10.57 -27.86
C ALA A 78 -15.19 -10.44 -26.32
N ALA A 79 -14.10 -9.98 -25.72
CA ALA A 79 -14.00 -9.76 -24.27
C ALA A 79 -15.03 -8.75 -23.75
N GLN A 80 -15.25 -7.64 -24.48
CA GLN A 80 -16.28 -6.66 -24.10
C GLN A 80 -17.71 -7.20 -24.22
N GLN A 81 -17.98 -8.07 -25.21
CA GLN A 81 -19.28 -8.71 -25.37
C GLN A 81 -19.54 -9.75 -24.27
N GLU A 82 -18.49 -10.46 -23.85
CA GLU A 82 -18.48 -11.37 -22.72
C GLU A 82 -18.81 -10.63 -21.42
N ALA A 83 -18.08 -9.55 -21.11
CA ALA A 83 -18.28 -8.72 -19.92
C ALA A 83 -19.70 -8.15 -19.85
N LYS A 84 -20.21 -7.57 -20.97
CA LYS A 84 -21.60 -7.10 -21.07
C LYS A 84 -22.62 -8.22 -20.94
N GLY A 85 -22.31 -9.41 -21.45
CA GLY A 85 -23.15 -10.60 -21.35
C GLY A 85 -23.20 -11.18 -19.94
N THR A 86 -22.12 -11.05 -19.17
CA THR A 86 -22.01 -11.46 -17.77
C THR A 86 -22.73 -10.48 -16.85
N VAL A 87 -22.52 -9.17 -17.02
CA VAL A 87 -23.27 -8.12 -16.32
C VAL A 87 -24.77 -8.18 -16.66
N GLY A 88 -25.13 -8.41 -17.92
CA GLY A 88 -26.52 -8.62 -18.34
C GLY A 88 -27.17 -9.86 -17.70
N ARG A 89 -26.42 -10.97 -17.58
CA ARG A 89 -26.86 -12.17 -16.86
C ARG A 89 -27.01 -11.94 -15.36
N MET A 90 -26.15 -11.12 -14.78
CA MET A 90 -26.19 -10.76 -13.36
C MET A 90 -27.42 -9.88 -13.07
N LEU A 91 -27.68 -8.87 -13.90
CA LEU A 91 -28.87 -8.02 -13.82
C LEU A 91 -30.18 -8.81 -14.06
N ASP A 92 -30.22 -9.71 -15.05
CA ASP A 92 -31.38 -10.59 -15.29
C ASP A 92 -31.63 -11.58 -14.13
N ALA A 93 -30.58 -11.93 -13.36
CA ALA A 93 -30.72 -12.75 -12.16
C ALA A 93 -31.34 -11.98 -10.98
N PHE A 94 -31.26 -10.65 -10.98
CA PHE A 94 -31.94 -9.77 -10.02
C PHE A 94 -33.38 -9.42 -10.42
N ASP A 95 -33.73 -9.48 -11.72
CA ASP A 95 -35.07 -9.19 -12.25
C ASP A 95 -36.03 -10.41 -12.27
N GLY A 96 -35.61 -11.53 -11.66
CA GLY A 96 -36.41 -12.74 -11.51
C GLY A 96 -37.55 -12.60 -10.49
N ASP A 97 -38.80 -12.60 -11.00
CA ASP A 97 -40.09 -12.57 -10.29
C ASP A 97 -40.03 -13.12 -8.84
N GLY A 98 -40.21 -12.21 -7.88
CA GLY A 98 -39.89 -12.42 -6.47
C GLY A 98 -40.69 -13.52 -5.78
N ASP A 99 -40.01 -14.56 -5.32
CA ASP A 99 -40.43 -15.39 -4.17
C ASP A 99 -39.32 -16.30 -3.60
N GLN A 100 -38.04 -15.91 -3.67
CA GLN A 100 -36.94 -16.63 -3.02
C GLN A 100 -36.01 -15.65 -2.30
N SER A 101 -35.81 -15.85 -0.99
CA SER A 101 -34.96 -14.98 -0.17
C SER A 101 -33.50 -15.06 -0.64
N ARG A 102 -32.81 -13.91 -0.72
CA ARG A 102 -31.39 -13.74 -1.12
C ARG A 102 -30.45 -14.84 -0.59
N ARG A 103 -30.68 -15.34 0.63
CA ARG A 103 -29.88 -16.39 1.30
C ARG A 103 -29.97 -17.79 0.64
N GLU A 104 -31.01 -18.09 -0.14
CA GLU A 104 -31.19 -19.40 -0.79
C GLU A 104 -30.62 -19.45 -2.22
N THR A 105 -30.55 -18.30 -2.89
CA THR A 105 -29.91 -18.15 -4.22
C THR A 105 -28.38 -18.23 -4.10
N MET A 106 -27.80 -17.57 -3.08
CA MET A 106 -26.36 -17.65 -2.75
C MET A 106 -25.90 -19.09 -2.48
N LYS A 107 -26.72 -19.89 -1.78
CA LYS A 107 -26.43 -21.30 -1.50
C LYS A 107 -26.46 -22.23 -2.71
N LYS A 108 -27.08 -21.80 -3.82
CA LYS A 108 -27.14 -22.58 -5.08
C LYS A 108 -26.08 -22.18 -6.08
N MET A 109 -25.53 -20.96 -6.00
CA MET A 109 -24.44 -20.50 -6.87
C MET A 109 -23.07 -21.06 -6.44
N GLY A 110 -22.87 -21.37 -5.16
CA GLY A 110 -21.59 -21.90 -4.63
C GLY A 110 -21.20 -23.33 -5.02
N VAL A 111 -21.78 -23.97 -6.05
CA VAL A 111 -21.43 -25.37 -6.43
C VAL A 111 -21.33 -25.60 -7.96
N GLY A 112 -21.22 -24.59 -8.83
CA GLY A 112 -21.07 -24.96 -10.25
C GLY A 112 -20.99 -23.87 -11.32
N ALA A 113 -20.04 -22.95 -11.21
CA ALA A 113 -19.67 -22.09 -12.33
C ALA A 113 -18.15 -22.00 -12.56
N ALA A 114 -17.41 -23.09 -12.33
CA ALA A 114 -16.02 -23.23 -12.74
C ALA A 114 -15.94 -24.02 -14.05
N VAL A 115 -16.30 -23.41 -15.19
CA VAL A 115 -15.88 -23.91 -16.52
C VAL A 115 -15.81 -22.72 -17.50
N GLY A 116 -14.59 -22.20 -17.67
CA GLY A 116 -14.05 -21.74 -18.96
C GLY A 116 -14.29 -20.29 -19.31
N LEU A 117 -13.39 -19.40 -18.88
CA LEU A 117 -13.03 -18.17 -19.59
C LEU A 117 -11.52 -17.97 -19.47
N SER A 118 -10.83 -18.45 -20.51
CA SER A 118 -9.40 -18.39 -20.68
C SER A 118 -8.96 -17.05 -21.27
N ALA A 119 -8.03 -16.42 -20.57
CA ALA A 119 -7.13 -15.34 -21.01
C ALA A 119 -7.79 -13.99 -21.33
N TRP A 120 -7.03 -12.93 -21.02
CA TRP A 120 -7.22 -11.53 -21.42
C TRP A 120 -8.05 -10.71 -20.43
N GLY A 121 -7.32 -9.98 -19.58
CA GLY A 121 -7.81 -9.03 -18.59
C GLY A 121 -8.96 -8.16 -19.10
N ALA A 122 -10.03 -8.14 -18.32
CA ALA A 122 -11.23 -7.38 -18.61
C ALA A 122 -11.43 -6.31 -17.54
N SER A 123 -10.57 -5.29 -17.52
CA SER A 123 -10.94 -3.98 -16.99
C SER A 123 -11.86 -3.29 -18.02
N ALA A 124 -13.13 -3.68 -18.03
CA ALA A 124 -14.13 -3.04 -18.88
C ALA A 124 -14.83 -1.88 -18.15
N ALA A 125 -14.28 -0.67 -18.30
CA ALA A 125 -14.97 0.60 -18.08
C ALA A 125 -16.26 0.72 -18.95
N PRO A 126 -17.09 1.78 -18.77
CA PRO A 126 -16.90 2.89 -19.70
C PRO A 126 -17.27 4.29 -19.19
N ASP A 127 -16.53 5.24 -19.76
CA ASP A 127 -16.84 6.65 -19.98
C ASP A 127 -18.34 7.00 -20.10
N ALA A 128 -18.78 7.89 -19.22
CA ALA A 128 -19.84 8.85 -19.50
C ALA A 128 -19.55 10.15 -18.74
N SER A 129 -18.70 10.99 -19.33
CA SER A 129 -18.67 12.43 -19.00
C SER A 129 -20.06 13.05 -19.17
N PHE A 130 -20.77 13.24 -18.05
CA PHE A 130 -21.85 14.19 -17.90
C PHE A 130 -21.61 14.95 -16.60
N GLY A 131 -21.33 16.25 -16.71
CA GLY A 131 -21.10 17.10 -15.56
C GLY A 131 -22.32 17.19 -14.64
N SER A 132 -22.08 16.95 -13.35
CA SER A 132 -22.79 17.56 -12.24
C SER A 132 -21.90 17.52 -11.00
N THR A 133 -21.55 18.69 -10.50
CA THR A 133 -21.11 18.91 -9.12
C THR A 133 -22.13 18.30 -8.15
N GLN A 134 -21.68 17.39 -7.28
CA GLN A 134 -22.21 17.25 -5.92
C GLN A 134 -21.27 16.39 -5.07
N GLU A 135 -20.89 16.92 -3.90
CA GLU A 135 -20.39 16.16 -2.75
C GLU A 135 -21.27 14.94 -2.44
N GLY A 136 -20.66 13.85 -1.95
CA GLY A 136 -21.36 12.81 -1.18
C GLY A 136 -20.95 11.37 -1.47
N ASP A 137 -20.54 10.71 -0.37
CA ASP A 137 -20.80 9.31 -0.02
C ASP A 137 -19.90 8.22 -0.64
N ALA A 138 -19.00 7.73 0.21
CA ALA A 138 -18.42 6.40 0.16
C ALA A 138 -19.55 5.38 -0.02
N ALA A 139 -19.50 4.65 -1.12
CA ALA A 139 -20.33 3.48 -1.34
C ALA A 139 -19.42 2.27 -1.17
N ASP A 140 -19.65 1.52 -0.09
CA ASP A 140 -19.18 0.14 0.07
C ASP A 140 -19.54 -0.66 -1.18
N ASP A 141 -18.54 -1.04 -1.98
CA ASP A 141 -18.66 -1.99 -3.08
C ASP A 141 -17.91 -3.28 -2.69
N ASP A 142 -18.54 -4.08 -1.81
CA ASP A 142 -18.06 -5.37 -1.29
C ASP A 142 -17.97 -6.47 -2.39
N ASN A 143 -17.34 -6.24 -3.55
CA ASN A 143 -16.89 -7.32 -4.45
C ASN A 143 -16.01 -6.87 -5.65
N ASP A 144 -14.92 -6.13 -5.44
CA ASP A 144 -13.80 -6.16 -6.39
C ASP A 144 -12.79 -7.20 -5.87
N GLY A 145 -12.31 -8.10 -6.75
CA GLY A 145 -11.44 -9.22 -6.36
C GLY A 145 -10.13 -8.77 -5.69
N LEU A 146 -9.31 -9.72 -5.23
CA LEU A 146 -8.01 -9.43 -4.62
C LEU A 146 -7.17 -8.51 -5.52
N GLN A 147 -6.65 -7.43 -4.95
CA GLN A 147 -5.74 -6.50 -5.62
C GLN A 147 -4.63 -6.13 -4.63
N TRP A 148 -3.42 -6.64 -4.88
CA TRP A 148 -2.28 -6.27 -4.03
C TRP A 148 -1.85 -4.83 -4.25
N GLY A 149 -1.50 -4.15 -3.15
CA GLY A 149 -0.98 -2.79 -3.15
C GLY A 149 -0.30 -2.43 -1.83
N MET A 150 0.12 -1.16 -1.72
CA MET A 150 0.82 -0.65 -0.54
C MET A 150 0.30 0.71 -0.10
N THR A 151 0.38 0.98 1.21
CA THR A 151 0.39 2.32 1.78
C THR A 151 1.78 2.61 2.33
N ILE A 152 2.40 3.72 1.89
CA ILE A 152 3.76 4.09 2.31
C ILE A 152 3.74 5.44 3.03
N ASP A 153 4.14 5.43 4.30
CA ASP A 153 4.23 6.60 5.17
C ASP A 153 5.62 7.26 5.09
N LEU A 154 5.72 8.27 4.22
CA LEU A 154 6.96 8.97 3.93
C LEU A 154 7.47 9.78 5.13
N GLU A 155 6.58 10.20 6.04
CA GLU A 155 6.94 10.93 7.25
C GLU A 155 7.60 10.03 8.31
N ARG A 156 7.42 8.71 8.20
CA ARG A 156 8.10 7.71 9.04
C ARG A 156 9.36 7.15 8.42
N CYS A 157 9.52 7.28 7.11
CA CYS A 157 10.72 6.80 6.44
C CYS A 157 11.98 7.54 6.94
N ASP A 158 12.88 6.79 7.58
CA ASP A 158 14.17 7.29 8.07
C ASP A 158 15.31 7.14 7.05
N GLY A 159 15.04 6.58 5.86
CA GLY A 159 16.04 6.42 4.81
C GLY A 159 17.14 5.40 5.12
N CYS A 160 16.91 4.47 6.05
CA CYS A 160 17.87 3.43 6.44
C CYS A 160 18.26 2.45 5.31
N LEU A 161 17.46 2.39 4.23
CA LEU A 161 17.59 1.46 3.10
C LEU A 161 17.37 -0.03 3.43
N SER A 162 16.85 -0.37 4.62
CA SER A 162 16.56 -1.76 4.99
C SER A 162 15.60 -2.45 4.01
N CYS A 163 14.59 -1.72 3.53
CA CYS A 163 13.65 -2.23 2.53
C CYS A 163 14.33 -2.57 1.19
N VAL A 164 15.33 -1.77 0.77
CA VAL A 164 16.09 -2.00 -0.46
C VAL A 164 16.96 -3.24 -0.32
N SER A 165 17.69 -3.36 0.79
CA SER A 165 18.53 -4.53 1.08
C SER A 165 17.69 -5.81 1.19
N ALA A 166 16.56 -5.77 1.91
CA ALA A 166 15.67 -6.92 2.06
C ALA A 166 15.07 -7.35 0.71
N CYS A 167 14.66 -6.39 -0.13
CA CYS A 167 14.20 -6.69 -1.49
C CYS A 167 15.31 -7.35 -2.32
N SER A 168 16.56 -6.88 -2.20
CA SER A 168 17.71 -7.48 -2.88
C SER A 168 18.01 -8.90 -2.40
N GLU A 169 17.91 -9.15 -1.09
CA GLU A 169 18.17 -10.46 -0.49
C GLU A 169 17.06 -11.46 -0.81
N GLU A 170 15.80 -11.09 -0.61
CA GLU A 170 14.63 -11.94 -0.87
C GLU A 170 14.61 -12.38 -2.34
N ASN A 171 14.83 -11.44 -3.25
CA ASN A 171 14.80 -11.68 -4.69
C ASN A 171 16.18 -12.05 -5.27
N GLN A 172 17.20 -12.21 -4.41
CA GLN A 172 18.55 -12.64 -4.79
C GLN A 172 19.15 -11.84 -5.95
N LEU A 173 18.91 -10.52 -5.97
CA LEU A 173 19.33 -9.63 -7.04
C LEU A 173 20.87 -9.60 -7.17
N ASP A 174 21.37 -9.23 -8.34
CA ASP A 174 22.81 -9.03 -8.54
C ASP A 174 23.29 -7.76 -7.80
N GLN A 175 24.59 -7.68 -7.54
CA GLN A 175 25.16 -6.57 -6.78
C GLN A 175 24.91 -5.24 -7.51
N GLY A 176 24.39 -4.25 -6.77
CA GLY A 176 24.04 -2.94 -7.33
C GLY A 176 22.66 -2.89 -7.99
N VAL A 177 21.96 -4.01 -8.18
CA VAL A 177 20.60 -3.99 -8.75
C VAL A 177 19.60 -3.55 -7.69
N ASN A 178 18.79 -2.55 -8.01
CA ASN A 178 17.73 -2.08 -7.14
C ASN A 178 16.38 -2.12 -7.87
N TRP A 179 15.39 -2.74 -7.24
CA TRP A 179 14.00 -2.79 -7.71
C TRP A 179 13.09 -1.75 -7.05
N MET A 180 13.61 -1.06 -6.03
CA MET A 180 12.98 0.08 -5.38
C MET A 180 14.04 1.10 -5.01
N TYR A 181 13.65 2.36 -4.92
CA TYR A 181 14.55 3.46 -4.59
C TYR A 181 13.97 4.29 -3.45
N VAL A 182 14.76 4.53 -2.42
CA VAL A 182 14.49 5.52 -1.37
C VAL A 182 15.28 6.77 -1.69
N LEU A 183 14.58 7.87 -1.95
CA LEU A 183 15.11 9.14 -2.43
C LEU A 183 14.78 10.23 -1.42
N ARG A 184 15.77 11.04 -1.06
CA ARG A 184 15.56 12.22 -0.23
C ARG A 184 15.53 13.45 -1.11
N HIS A 185 14.61 14.37 -0.89
CA HIS A 185 14.50 15.59 -1.69
C HIS A 185 14.49 16.86 -0.86
N ALA A 186 14.96 17.96 -1.44
CA ALA A 186 14.84 19.30 -0.90
C ALA A 186 13.87 20.11 -1.76
N GLU A 187 12.93 20.80 -1.12
CA GLU A 187 12.05 21.75 -1.81
C GLU A 187 12.78 23.08 -2.07
N ASP A 188 12.14 23.96 -2.85
CA ASP A 188 12.67 25.28 -3.21
C ASP A 188 13.22 26.07 -2.00
N GLY A 189 14.55 26.26 -2.00
CA GLY A 189 15.25 27.04 -0.97
C GLY A 189 15.58 26.26 0.31
N GLN A 190 15.31 24.96 0.37
CA GLN A 190 15.87 24.05 1.36
C GLN A 190 17.22 23.49 0.88
N THR A 191 18.05 23.09 1.83
CA THR A 191 19.28 22.34 1.60
C THR A 191 19.28 21.05 2.42
N ALA A 192 20.16 20.11 2.09
CA ALA A 192 20.33 18.88 2.87
C ALA A 192 20.59 19.13 4.38
N ASP A 193 21.21 20.28 4.71
CA ASP A 193 21.48 20.73 6.09
C ASP A 193 20.23 21.31 6.78
N ASP A 194 19.28 21.84 5.99
CA ASP A 194 18.01 22.39 6.52
C ASP A 194 17.01 21.28 6.85
N LEU A 195 17.09 20.17 6.12
CA LEU A 195 16.30 18.97 6.34
C LEU A 195 16.86 18.24 7.58
N GLY A 196 16.26 18.50 8.75
CA GLY A 196 16.65 17.86 10.01
C GLY A 196 16.22 16.39 10.10
N ASN A 197 16.64 15.72 11.17
CA ASN A 197 16.06 14.45 11.61
C ASN A 197 14.87 14.80 12.54
N HIS A 198 13.66 14.39 12.19
CA HIS A 198 12.45 14.72 12.94
C HIS A 198 12.40 13.92 14.26
N PRO A 199 11.73 14.41 15.32
CA PRO A 199 11.58 13.69 16.60
C PRO A 199 10.96 12.28 16.52
N ALA A 200 10.29 11.94 15.42
CA ALA A 200 9.79 10.59 15.14
C ALA A 200 10.79 9.69 14.38
N GLY A 201 12.02 10.16 14.12
CA GLY A 201 13.08 9.42 13.45
C GLY A 201 13.15 9.57 11.93
N GLY A 202 12.18 10.24 11.29
CA GLY A 202 12.14 10.44 9.84
C GLY A 202 12.89 11.69 9.33
N TYR A 203 13.19 11.72 8.03
CA TYR A 203 13.68 12.92 7.35
C TYR A 203 12.50 13.67 6.73
N GLU A 204 12.47 14.99 6.87
CA GLU A 204 11.57 15.82 6.04
C GLU A 204 11.92 15.54 4.57
N ASN A 205 10.92 15.12 3.79
CA ASN A 205 10.98 14.89 2.34
C ASN A 205 11.72 13.62 1.88
N MET A 206 11.03 12.48 1.99
CA MET A 206 11.44 11.18 1.47
C MET A 206 10.46 10.70 0.41
N LEU A 207 10.93 9.99 -0.61
CA LEU A 207 10.13 9.28 -1.59
C LEU A 207 10.64 7.84 -1.72
N VAL A 208 9.82 6.87 -1.33
CA VAL A 208 10.08 5.45 -1.56
C VAL A 208 9.37 5.03 -2.84
N ARG A 209 10.12 4.70 -3.89
CA ARG A 209 9.60 4.46 -5.23
C ARG A 209 9.91 3.04 -5.72
N PRO A 210 9.09 2.04 -5.35
CA PRO A 210 9.07 0.71 -5.99
C PRO A 210 8.22 0.73 -7.27
N CYS A 211 8.05 -0.43 -7.91
CA CYS A 211 7.02 -0.60 -8.94
C CYS A 211 5.63 -0.37 -8.35
N GLN A 212 4.81 0.40 -9.05
CA GLN A 212 3.46 0.77 -8.60
C GLN A 212 2.38 -0.27 -8.91
N HIS A 213 2.76 -1.37 -9.58
CA HIS A 213 1.86 -2.45 -10.01
C HIS A 213 0.53 -1.93 -10.60
N CYS A 214 0.65 -0.97 -11.52
CA CYS A 214 -0.46 -0.27 -12.16
C CYS A 214 -1.57 -1.21 -12.62
N THR A 215 -2.81 -0.90 -12.26
CA THR A 215 -3.98 -1.61 -12.82
C THR A 215 -4.10 -1.34 -14.32
N ASP A 216 -3.68 -0.16 -14.78
CA ASP A 216 -3.56 0.15 -16.20
C ASP A 216 -2.09 0.35 -16.61
N ALA A 217 -1.39 -0.76 -16.79
CA ALA A 217 0.06 -0.79 -16.97
C ALA A 217 0.49 -0.45 -18.41
N PRO A 218 1.13 0.71 -18.68
CA PRO A 218 1.64 1.02 -20.02
C PRO A 218 2.78 0.07 -20.44
N CYS A 219 3.50 -0.47 -19.46
CA CYS A 219 4.60 -1.39 -19.69
C CYS A 219 4.15 -2.78 -20.17
N GLU A 220 2.92 -3.20 -19.85
CA GLU A 220 2.29 -4.42 -20.37
C GLU A 220 1.87 -4.25 -21.84
N LYS A 221 1.17 -3.15 -22.15
CA LYS A 221 0.67 -2.84 -23.50
C LYS A 221 1.77 -2.86 -24.57
N VAL A 222 2.97 -2.41 -24.24
CA VAL A 222 4.09 -2.36 -25.18
C VAL A 222 4.83 -3.68 -25.36
N CYS A 223 4.49 -4.75 -24.62
CA CYS A 223 5.23 -6.01 -24.66
C CYS A 223 4.77 -6.90 -25.83
N PRO A 224 5.60 -7.11 -26.87
CA PRO A 224 5.17 -7.83 -28.07
C PRO A 224 4.99 -9.34 -27.85
N THR A 225 5.66 -9.91 -26.85
CA THR A 225 5.57 -11.33 -26.50
C THR A 225 4.65 -11.61 -25.32
N THR A 226 4.00 -10.59 -24.76
CA THR A 226 3.21 -10.69 -23.51
C THR A 226 3.98 -11.26 -22.31
N ALA A 227 5.32 -11.18 -22.34
CA ALA A 227 6.15 -11.55 -21.19
C ALA A 227 5.81 -10.68 -19.98
N ARG A 228 5.64 -9.36 -20.18
CA ARG A 228 5.05 -8.46 -19.20
C ARG A 228 3.53 -8.60 -19.26
N HIS A 229 2.90 -8.94 -18.14
CA HIS A 229 1.46 -9.19 -18.04
C HIS A 229 0.97 -8.89 -16.63
N THR A 230 -0.33 -8.62 -16.49
CA THR A 230 -1.00 -8.53 -15.18
C THR A 230 -1.62 -9.88 -14.83
N ARG A 231 -1.43 -10.33 -13.59
CA ARG A 231 -2.01 -11.56 -13.05
C ARG A 231 -3.46 -11.30 -12.65
N ASP A 232 -4.39 -12.09 -13.21
CA ASP A 232 -5.84 -11.83 -13.10
C ASP A 232 -6.39 -12.02 -11.67
N GLU A 233 -5.80 -12.92 -10.88
CA GLU A 233 -6.33 -13.30 -9.56
C GLU A 233 -6.05 -12.27 -8.47
N ASP A 234 -4.99 -11.45 -8.63
CA ASP A 234 -4.48 -10.59 -7.57
C ASP A 234 -3.87 -9.25 -8.05
N GLY A 235 -3.91 -8.99 -9.36
CA GLY A 235 -3.49 -7.73 -9.97
C GLY A 235 -1.98 -7.50 -10.01
N LEU A 236 -1.13 -8.51 -9.78
CA LEU A 236 0.32 -8.33 -9.88
C LEU A 236 0.79 -8.17 -11.33
N VAL A 237 1.47 -7.07 -11.63
CA VAL A 237 2.17 -6.89 -12.91
C VAL A 237 3.51 -7.64 -12.87
N LEU A 238 3.67 -8.70 -13.66
CA LEU A 238 4.83 -9.62 -13.58
C LEU A 238 5.57 -9.69 -14.92
N THR A 239 6.80 -10.23 -14.93
CA THR A 239 7.50 -10.60 -16.17
C THR A 239 7.85 -12.06 -16.16
N ASP A 240 7.37 -12.78 -17.16
CA ASP A 240 7.85 -14.11 -17.47
C ASP A 240 9.27 -14.04 -18.05
N TYR A 241 10.25 -14.54 -17.29
CA TYR A 241 11.66 -14.51 -17.65
C TYR A 241 12.03 -15.46 -18.78
N ASP A 242 11.25 -16.52 -19.03
CA ASP A 242 11.47 -17.46 -20.13
C ASP A 242 10.94 -16.92 -21.47
N VAL A 243 9.94 -16.04 -21.42
CA VAL A 243 9.30 -15.43 -22.60
C VAL A 243 9.91 -14.06 -22.94
N CYS A 244 10.50 -13.36 -21.96
CA CYS A 244 11.06 -12.04 -22.16
C CYS A 244 12.24 -12.05 -23.15
N ILE A 245 12.09 -11.30 -24.25
CA ILE A 245 13.12 -11.15 -25.30
C ILE A 245 14.08 -9.98 -25.09
N GLY A 246 13.87 -9.20 -24.01
CA GLY A 246 14.78 -8.09 -23.68
C GLY A 246 14.72 -6.90 -24.62
N CYS A 247 13.56 -6.60 -25.23
CA CYS A 247 13.41 -5.45 -26.12
C CYS A 247 13.38 -4.09 -25.40
N ARG A 248 13.12 -4.10 -24.09
CA ARG A 248 13.16 -2.92 -23.20
C ARG A 248 12.12 -1.84 -23.49
N TYR A 249 11.14 -2.08 -24.36
CA TYR A 249 10.04 -1.14 -24.59
C TYR A 249 9.25 -0.84 -23.30
N CYS A 250 9.08 -1.87 -22.45
CA CYS A 250 8.45 -1.71 -21.14
C CYS A 250 9.27 -0.82 -20.17
N GLN A 251 10.57 -0.65 -20.39
CA GLN A 251 11.41 0.26 -19.62
C GLN A 251 11.10 1.71 -19.96
N VAL A 252 10.89 2.01 -21.24
CA VAL A 252 10.57 3.35 -21.76
C VAL A 252 9.12 3.74 -21.46
N ALA A 253 8.19 2.79 -21.54
CA ALA A 253 6.77 3.03 -21.29
C ALA A 253 6.44 3.27 -19.81
N CYS A 254 7.34 2.91 -18.89
CA CYS A 254 7.08 3.01 -17.46
C CYS A 254 7.33 4.43 -16.94
N PRO A 255 6.30 5.19 -16.52
CA PRO A 255 6.49 6.57 -16.07
C PRO A 255 7.35 6.69 -14.81
N TYR A 256 7.45 5.62 -14.02
CA TYR A 256 8.18 5.62 -12.74
C TYR A 256 9.68 5.34 -12.85
N GLY A 257 10.19 4.90 -14.00
CA GLY A 257 11.62 4.58 -14.17
C GLY A 257 12.14 3.36 -13.36
N VAL A 258 11.25 2.48 -12.89
CA VAL A 258 11.57 1.39 -11.94
C VAL A 258 11.84 0.01 -12.58
N ASN A 259 11.87 -0.06 -13.92
CA ASN A 259 12.19 -1.30 -14.62
C ASN A 259 13.71 -1.47 -14.74
N TYR A 260 14.23 -2.67 -14.50
CA TYR A 260 15.63 -3.03 -14.70
C TYR A 260 15.83 -4.00 -15.86
N PHE A 261 16.88 -3.81 -16.64
CA PHE A 261 17.34 -4.77 -17.64
C PHE A 261 18.58 -5.48 -17.11
N GLN A 262 18.58 -6.81 -17.16
CA GLN A 262 19.73 -7.59 -16.72
C GLN A 262 20.84 -7.62 -17.77
N TRP A 263 21.88 -6.83 -17.53
CA TRP A 263 22.95 -6.59 -18.51
C TRP A 263 23.98 -7.70 -18.57
N ASP A 264 24.30 -8.27 -17.41
CA ASP A 264 25.40 -9.21 -17.24
C ASP A 264 24.91 -10.61 -16.88
N GLU A 265 25.81 -11.58 -17.00
CA GLU A 265 25.52 -12.91 -16.44
C GLU A 265 25.50 -12.77 -14.92
N PRO A 266 24.51 -13.37 -14.23
CA PRO A 266 24.48 -13.44 -12.78
C PRO A 266 25.85 -13.71 -12.15
N ASP A 267 26.23 -12.91 -11.16
CA ASP A 267 27.55 -13.03 -10.51
C ASP A 267 27.75 -14.38 -9.79
N VAL A 268 26.63 -15.03 -9.45
CA VAL A 268 26.55 -16.38 -8.90
C VAL A 268 25.71 -17.24 -9.83
N ALA A 269 26.23 -18.43 -10.19
CA ALA A 269 25.49 -19.40 -10.97
C ALA A 269 24.33 -19.97 -10.14
N TYR A 270 23.18 -20.21 -10.77
CA TYR A 270 21.99 -20.72 -10.08
C TYR A 270 22.25 -22.02 -9.29
N GLU A 271 23.07 -22.92 -9.84
CA GLU A 271 23.48 -24.18 -9.19
C GLU A 271 24.40 -24.02 -7.98
N ASP A 272 24.99 -22.83 -7.80
CA ASP A 272 25.89 -22.48 -6.70
C ASP A 272 25.20 -21.65 -5.61
N ILE A 273 23.91 -21.32 -5.79
CA ILE A 273 23.08 -20.72 -4.75
C ILE A 273 22.91 -21.77 -3.63
N PRO A 274 23.32 -21.49 -2.38
CA PRO A 274 23.19 -22.45 -1.30
C PRO A 274 21.71 -22.81 -1.10
N SER A 275 21.37 -24.09 -1.27
CA SER A 275 20.05 -24.60 -0.85
C SER A 275 19.82 -24.52 0.66
N GLU A 276 20.86 -24.17 1.42
CA GLU A 276 20.87 -23.90 2.86
C GLU A 276 21.12 -22.40 3.14
N SER A 277 20.49 -21.49 2.39
CA SER A 277 20.33 -20.13 2.92
C SER A 277 19.27 -20.20 4.01
N ASP A 278 19.57 -19.71 5.22
CA ASP A 278 18.67 -19.62 6.39
C ASP A 278 17.33 -18.85 6.15
N VAL A 279 17.02 -18.55 4.89
CA VAL A 279 15.85 -17.83 4.37
C VAL A 279 14.80 -18.80 3.81
N LEU A 280 15.18 -20.00 3.36
CA LEU A 280 14.26 -21.02 2.85
C LEU A 280 14.00 -22.08 3.94
N PRO A 281 12.74 -22.40 4.31
CA PRO A 281 12.48 -23.55 5.16
C PRO A 281 13.11 -24.82 4.56
N ASP A 282 13.65 -25.68 5.43
CA ASP A 282 14.48 -26.86 5.11
C ASP A 282 13.88 -27.85 4.06
N ASP A 283 12.60 -27.66 3.69
CA ASP A 283 11.82 -28.50 2.80
C ASP A 283 11.43 -27.85 1.45
N LEU A 284 11.84 -26.60 1.15
CA LEU A 284 11.59 -25.95 -0.16
C LEU A 284 12.73 -26.22 -1.15
N ASP A 285 12.39 -26.70 -2.35
CA ASP A 285 13.33 -26.76 -3.46
C ASP A 285 13.66 -25.31 -3.88
N PRO A 286 14.94 -24.95 -4.14
CA PRO A 286 15.29 -23.64 -4.72
C PRO A 286 14.54 -23.32 -6.03
N GLU A 287 14.09 -24.35 -6.77
CA GLU A 287 13.20 -24.18 -7.92
C GLU A 287 11.78 -23.73 -7.52
N ASP A 288 11.31 -24.02 -6.31
CA ASP A 288 9.97 -23.62 -5.86
C ASP A 288 9.93 -22.17 -5.33
N ALA A 289 11.06 -21.59 -4.93
CA ALA A 289 11.13 -20.23 -4.36
C ALA A 289 11.12 -19.09 -5.39
N VAL A 290 11.32 -19.42 -6.66
CA VAL A 290 11.60 -18.46 -7.75
C VAL A 290 10.52 -18.49 -8.84
N TYR A 291 9.77 -19.60 -8.89
CA TYR A 291 8.64 -19.76 -9.78
C TYR A 291 7.36 -19.38 -9.03
N SER A 292 6.37 -18.82 -9.74
CA SER A 292 5.03 -18.53 -9.21
C SER A 292 4.03 -19.49 -9.86
N GLU A 293 3.10 -20.04 -9.08
CA GLU A 293 2.12 -21.02 -9.60
C GLU A 293 1.05 -20.23 -10.34
N TYR A 294 0.93 -20.45 -11.65
CA TYR A 294 -0.23 -19.97 -12.40
C TYR A 294 -1.23 -21.11 -12.54
N ASP A 295 -2.39 -20.97 -11.89
CA ASP A 295 -3.49 -21.95 -11.84
C ASP A 295 -3.76 -22.63 -13.20
N ASP A 296 -3.70 -21.87 -14.30
CA ASP A 296 -4.07 -22.34 -15.65
C ASP A 296 -2.91 -22.39 -16.67
N MET A 297 -1.70 -21.90 -16.34
CA MET A 297 -0.58 -21.79 -17.28
C MET A 297 0.70 -22.55 -16.88
N GLY A 298 0.73 -23.10 -15.66
CA GLY A 298 1.90 -23.77 -15.08
C GLY A 298 2.91 -22.79 -14.47
N ASP A 299 3.91 -23.32 -13.76
CA ASP A 299 4.94 -22.52 -13.10
C ASP A 299 5.66 -21.58 -14.08
N ARG A 300 5.59 -20.27 -13.84
CA ARG A 300 6.35 -19.27 -14.59
C ARG A 300 7.44 -18.70 -13.71
N TRP A 301 8.63 -18.55 -14.29
CA TRP A 301 9.71 -17.85 -13.63
C TRP A 301 9.46 -16.34 -13.73
N VAL A 302 8.94 -15.75 -12.64
CA VAL A 302 8.53 -14.34 -12.60
C VAL A 302 9.21 -13.52 -11.52
N ASP A 303 9.93 -14.19 -10.63
CA ASP A 303 10.52 -13.58 -9.45
C ASP A 303 11.98 -14.01 -9.26
N GLY A 304 12.65 -13.38 -8.31
CA GLY A 304 14.05 -13.62 -8.06
C GLY A 304 14.97 -13.14 -9.18
N ARG A 305 16.16 -13.74 -9.25
CA ARG A 305 17.24 -13.27 -10.13
C ARG A 305 16.97 -13.52 -11.62
N ALA A 306 16.62 -12.49 -12.36
CA ALA A 306 16.43 -12.58 -13.81
C ALA A 306 17.71 -12.96 -14.59
N PRO A 307 17.62 -13.75 -15.68
CA PRO A 307 18.72 -14.03 -16.59
C PRO A 307 19.24 -12.79 -17.31
N ARG A 308 20.49 -12.88 -17.82
CA ARG A 308 21.02 -11.88 -18.77
C ARG A 308 20.06 -11.70 -19.95
N GLY A 309 19.74 -10.45 -20.25
CA GLY A 309 18.86 -10.08 -21.36
C GLY A 309 17.38 -9.99 -20.98
N VAL A 310 17.03 -10.16 -19.71
CA VAL A 310 15.63 -10.16 -19.25
C VAL A 310 15.31 -8.88 -18.47
N MET A 311 14.08 -8.39 -18.62
CA MET A 311 13.55 -7.28 -17.83
C MET A 311 13.07 -7.79 -16.48
N SER A 312 13.41 -7.07 -15.42
CA SER A 312 12.99 -7.34 -14.05
C SER A 312 12.57 -6.05 -13.35
N LYS A 313 11.84 -6.17 -12.24
CA LYS A 313 11.36 -5.06 -11.41
C LYS A 313 10.87 -5.64 -10.08
N CYS A 314 10.54 -4.77 -9.12
CA CYS A 314 9.78 -5.19 -7.94
C CYS A 314 8.53 -5.97 -8.36
N THR A 315 8.33 -7.14 -7.76
CA THR A 315 7.26 -8.11 -8.07
C THR A 315 6.20 -8.17 -6.99
N MET A 316 6.37 -7.45 -5.87
CA MET A 316 5.59 -7.58 -4.62
C MET A 316 5.66 -8.98 -3.99
N CYS A 317 6.82 -9.65 -4.14
CA CYS A 317 7.15 -10.93 -3.51
C CYS A 317 6.06 -12.01 -3.76
N PRO A 318 5.75 -12.37 -5.02
CA PRO A 318 4.75 -13.39 -5.32
C PRO A 318 5.03 -14.72 -4.61
N SER A 319 6.28 -15.06 -4.30
CA SER A 319 6.61 -16.23 -3.47
C SER A 319 5.99 -16.20 -2.06
N HIS A 320 5.77 -15.00 -1.50
CA HIS A 320 5.01 -14.81 -0.27
C HIS A 320 3.51 -14.97 -0.55
N GLN A 321 3.00 -14.26 -1.57
CA GLN A 321 1.56 -14.20 -1.86
C GLN A 321 0.97 -15.53 -2.31
N ASP A 322 1.78 -16.36 -2.94
CA ASP A 322 1.43 -17.71 -3.37
C ASP A 322 1.53 -18.73 -2.21
N GLY A 323 1.85 -18.29 -0.98
CA GLY A 323 2.02 -19.14 0.20
C GLY A 323 3.27 -20.04 0.16
N ARG A 324 4.14 -19.88 -0.84
CA ARG A 324 5.33 -20.74 -1.01
C ARG A 324 6.34 -20.56 0.12
N ARG A 325 6.36 -19.39 0.77
CA ARG A 325 7.17 -19.10 1.97
C ARG A 325 6.46 -19.41 3.28
N GLY A 326 5.28 -20.03 3.23
CA GLY A 326 4.38 -20.24 4.37
C GLY A 326 3.13 -19.37 4.25
N ASP A 327 1.97 -19.91 4.65
CA ASP A 327 0.69 -19.19 4.64
C ASP A 327 0.76 -17.93 5.53
N GLU A 328 1.63 -17.94 6.54
CA GLU A 328 1.90 -16.79 7.40
C GLU A 328 2.57 -15.61 6.69
N MET A 329 3.15 -15.79 5.50
CA MET A 329 3.80 -14.71 4.75
C MET A 329 2.88 -14.05 3.72
N VAL A 330 1.72 -14.65 3.43
CA VAL A 330 0.71 -14.08 2.53
C VAL A 330 0.25 -12.74 3.08
N GLY A 331 0.04 -11.75 2.22
CA GLY A 331 -0.31 -10.40 2.64
C GLY A 331 0.85 -9.60 3.23
N MET A 332 2.09 -10.09 3.12
CA MET A 332 3.28 -9.38 3.58
C MET A 332 4.39 -9.35 2.51
N THR A 333 5.21 -8.30 2.50
CA THR A 333 6.40 -8.22 1.63
C THR A 333 7.70 -8.13 2.42
N ALA A 334 8.81 -8.60 1.83
CA ALA A 334 10.12 -8.49 2.48
C ALA A 334 10.52 -7.04 2.82
N CYS A 335 10.11 -6.06 2.00
CA CYS A 335 10.38 -4.65 2.26
C CYS A 335 9.59 -4.08 3.44
N GLU A 336 8.39 -4.57 3.69
CA GLU A 336 7.56 -4.23 4.86
C GLU A 336 8.13 -4.88 6.12
N SER A 337 8.36 -6.19 6.12
CA SER A 337 8.88 -6.92 7.30
C SER A 337 10.23 -6.37 7.77
N ALA A 338 11.03 -5.85 6.84
CA ALA A 338 12.35 -5.32 7.14
C ALA A 338 12.35 -3.82 7.48
N CYS A 339 11.21 -3.12 7.45
CA CYS A 339 11.13 -1.67 7.65
C CYS A 339 11.08 -1.30 9.15
N PRO A 340 12.19 -0.86 9.78
CA PRO A 340 12.16 -0.61 11.22
C PRO A 340 11.19 0.51 11.67
N PRO A 341 10.96 1.57 10.86
CA PRO A 341 9.94 2.57 11.18
C PRO A 341 8.48 2.16 10.94
N GLY A 342 8.19 0.97 10.38
CA GLY A 342 6.83 0.58 10.00
C GLY A 342 6.23 1.46 8.89
N ALA A 343 7.08 1.97 7.98
CA ALA A 343 6.65 2.96 6.97
C ALA A 343 5.99 2.33 5.74
N ILE A 344 6.01 1.02 5.56
CA ILE A 344 5.43 0.33 4.41
C ILE A 344 4.40 -0.65 4.96
N GLN A 345 3.17 -0.54 4.46
CA GLN A 345 2.05 -1.43 4.79
C GLN A 345 1.59 -2.07 3.47
N PHE A 346 1.52 -3.39 3.40
CA PHE A 346 1.14 -4.13 2.20
C PHE A 346 -0.11 -4.96 2.45
N GLY A 347 -0.94 -5.14 1.41
CA GLY A 347 -2.18 -5.88 1.55
C GLY A 347 -3.13 -5.70 0.38
N ASN A 348 -4.34 -6.23 0.53
CA ASN A 348 -5.40 -6.11 -0.47
C ASN A 348 -6.04 -4.72 -0.42
N VAL A 349 -5.74 -3.86 -1.40
CA VAL A 349 -6.26 -2.47 -1.43
C VAL A 349 -7.76 -2.37 -1.77
N ASN A 350 -8.41 -3.49 -2.11
CA ASN A 350 -9.86 -3.55 -2.26
C ASN A 350 -10.56 -3.99 -0.96
N ASP A 351 -9.81 -4.29 0.10
CA ASP A 351 -10.33 -4.72 1.40
C ASP A 351 -10.05 -3.65 2.46
N SER A 352 -11.11 -3.01 2.95
CA SER A 352 -11.04 -1.96 3.98
C SER A 352 -10.50 -2.49 5.31
N ALA A 353 -10.55 -3.80 5.56
CA ALA A 353 -9.98 -4.42 6.75
C ALA A 353 -8.48 -4.71 6.63
N SER A 354 -7.88 -4.55 5.44
CA SER A 354 -6.46 -4.78 5.22
C SER A 354 -5.57 -3.69 5.83
N ASP A 355 -4.32 -4.05 6.15
CA ASP A 355 -3.32 -3.13 6.70
C ASP A 355 -3.14 -1.82 5.91
N PRO A 356 -2.94 -1.83 4.57
CA PRO A 356 -2.74 -0.59 3.83
C PRO A 356 -3.99 0.33 3.88
N GLU A 357 -5.20 -0.22 3.87
CA GLU A 357 -6.44 0.57 3.91
C GLU A 357 -6.74 1.09 5.33
N LYS A 358 -6.56 0.26 6.37
CA LYS A 358 -6.65 0.70 7.77
C LYS A 358 -5.63 1.80 8.08
N TYR A 359 -4.40 1.66 7.58
CA TYR A 359 -3.36 2.66 7.78
C TYR A 359 -3.63 3.96 6.99
N ALA A 360 -4.12 3.85 5.75
CA ALA A 360 -4.44 5.01 4.92
C ALA A 360 -5.65 5.81 5.43
N SER A 361 -6.68 5.13 5.94
CA SER A 361 -7.91 5.74 6.45
C SER A 361 -7.69 6.50 7.76
N ASN A 362 -6.89 5.96 8.68
CA ASN A 362 -6.48 6.65 9.90
C ASN A 362 -4.96 6.50 10.17
N PRO A 363 -4.13 7.35 9.54
CA PRO A 363 -2.68 7.29 9.68
C PRO A 363 -2.20 7.40 11.12
N SER A 364 -2.80 8.27 11.94
CA SER A 364 -2.39 8.44 13.34
C SER A 364 -2.63 7.17 14.15
N ARG A 365 -3.74 6.46 13.87
CA ARG A 365 -4.07 5.18 14.49
C ARG A 365 -3.12 4.07 14.05
N GLY A 366 -2.94 3.86 12.74
CA GLY A 366 -1.97 2.88 12.23
C GLY A 366 -0.54 3.14 12.74
N ARG A 367 -0.15 4.42 12.78
CA ARG A 367 1.11 4.85 13.37
C ARG A 367 1.24 4.53 14.86
N THR A 368 0.14 4.56 15.59
CA THR A 368 0.11 4.23 17.02
C THR A 368 0.30 2.73 17.18
N LEU A 369 -0.49 1.91 16.48
CA LEU A 369 -0.37 0.45 16.49
C LEU A 369 1.07 -0.02 16.20
N GLU A 370 1.69 0.49 15.13
CA GLU A 370 3.09 0.19 14.78
C GLU A 370 4.14 0.63 15.83
N ARG A 371 3.80 1.63 16.65
CA ARG A 371 4.72 2.17 17.67
C ARG A 371 4.59 1.44 19.00
N LEU A 372 3.46 0.79 19.25
CA LEU A 372 3.17 0.17 20.53
C LEU A 372 3.87 -1.19 20.62
N SER A 373 4.73 -1.33 21.62
CA SER A 373 5.20 -2.64 22.08
C SER A 373 4.35 -3.04 23.27
N LEU A 374 3.23 -3.73 23.01
CA LEU A 374 2.29 -4.12 24.06
C LEU A 374 2.72 -5.44 24.74
N PRO A 375 2.59 -5.55 26.07
CA PRO A 375 2.67 -6.84 26.77
C PRO A 375 1.51 -7.74 26.33
N SER A 376 1.64 -9.05 26.56
CA SER A 376 0.51 -9.97 26.38
C SER A 376 -0.56 -9.74 27.45
N ALA A 377 -1.81 -10.08 27.14
CA ALA A 377 -2.91 -10.00 28.10
C ALA A 377 -2.63 -10.83 29.38
N ASP A 378 -1.96 -11.99 29.25
CA ASP A 378 -1.51 -12.82 30.37
C ASP A 378 -0.49 -12.09 31.27
N GLU A 379 0.42 -11.30 30.69
CA GLU A 379 1.39 -10.50 31.47
C GLU A 379 0.69 -9.36 32.21
N VAL A 380 -0.29 -8.72 31.57
CA VAL A 380 -1.13 -7.69 32.21
C VAL A 380 -1.95 -8.29 33.36
N GLU A 381 -2.54 -9.47 33.18
CA GLU A 381 -3.28 -10.18 34.24
C GLU A 381 -2.36 -10.46 35.45
N GLU A 382 -1.12 -10.93 35.23
CA GLU A 382 -0.15 -11.19 36.30
C GLU A 382 0.22 -9.93 37.08
N GLU A 383 0.40 -8.79 36.41
CA GLU A 383 0.70 -7.52 37.08
C GLU A 383 -0.50 -6.97 37.88
N LEU A 384 -1.72 -7.20 37.40
CA LEU A 384 -2.95 -6.78 38.08
C LEU A 384 -3.35 -7.68 39.27
N GLU A 385 -2.78 -8.89 39.42
CA GLU A 385 -3.09 -9.78 40.56
C GLU A 385 -2.84 -9.13 41.94
N ASP A 386 -1.84 -8.24 42.03
CA ASP A 386 -1.44 -7.56 43.26
C ASP A 386 -2.01 -6.12 43.38
N ALA A 387 -2.70 -5.63 42.35
CA ALA A 387 -3.31 -4.29 42.29
C ALA A 387 -4.74 -4.26 42.86
N ASP A 388 -5.19 -3.09 43.32
CA ASP A 388 -6.61 -2.87 43.63
C ASP A 388 -7.31 -2.52 42.31
N GLY A 389 -7.99 -3.48 41.69
CA GLY A 389 -8.48 -3.35 40.31
C GLY A 389 -9.58 -2.31 40.08
N ASP A 390 -10.18 -1.78 41.16
CA ASP A 390 -11.14 -0.67 41.09
C ASP A 390 -10.43 0.72 41.18
N ASP A 391 -9.10 0.76 41.38
CA ASP A 391 -8.29 1.98 41.54
C ASP A 391 -7.51 2.28 40.25
N LEU A 392 -7.92 3.33 39.53
CA LEU A 392 -7.32 3.72 38.25
C LEU A 392 -5.79 3.90 38.34
N GLU A 393 -5.28 4.51 39.41
CA GLU A 393 -3.84 4.71 39.59
C GLU A 393 -3.09 3.38 39.71
N ALA A 394 -3.67 2.39 40.39
CA ALA A 394 -3.07 1.07 40.55
C ALA A 394 -3.05 0.30 39.22
N VAL A 395 -4.09 0.46 38.39
CA VAL A 395 -4.14 -0.10 37.03
C VAL A 395 -3.12 0.60 36.12
N LEU A 396 -3.02 1.93 36.15
CA LEU A 396 -2.04 2.68 35.36
C LEU A 396 -0.59 2.32 35.71
N ASP A 397 -0.30 2.06 36.98
CA ASP A 397 1.02 1.58 37.43
C ASP A 397 1.31 0.15 36.96
N ALA A 398 0.30 -0.72 36.86
CA ALA A 398 0.42 -2.12 36.42
C ALA A 398 0.35 -2.28 34.88
N VAL A 399 -0.15 -1.29 34.16
CA VAL A 399 -0.25 -1.28 32.70
C VAL A 399 0.79 -0.29 32.11
N SER A 400 1.89 -0.08 32.83
CA SER A 400 2.95 0.83 32.37
C SER A 400 3.67 0.22 31.17
N PHE A 401 3.42 0.76 29.98
CA PHE A 401 4.08 0.33 28.75
C PHE A 401 5.53 0.82 28.72
N ASP A 402 6.43 0.03 29.32
CA ASP A 402 7.89 0.23 29.29
C ASP A 402 8.39 0.23 27.83
N GLY A 403 8.43 1.40 27.19
CA GLY A 403 8.76 1.52 25.76
C GLY A 403 8.32 2.81 25.08
N MET A 404 7.42 3.61 25.69
CA MET A 404 6.91 4.86 25.12
C MET A 404 7.90 6.04 25.06
N GLY A 405 9.19 5.79 25.31
CA GLY A 405 10.24 6.81 25.31
C GLY A 405 10.15 7.76 26.50
N ASP A 406 11.30 8.03 27.13
CA ASP A 406 11.47 8.87 28.34
C ASP A 406 10.91 10.32 28.24
N ASP A 407 10.37 10.76 27.10
CA ASP A 407 10.13 12.17 26.81
C ASP A 407 8.66 12.59 26.61
N LEU A 408 7.67 11.69 26.49
CA LEU A 408 6.30 12.14 26.14
C LEU A 408 5.09 11.47 26.81
N VAL A 409 5.24 10.48 27.70
CA VAL A 409 4.05 9.91 28.36
C VAL A 409 4.36 9.63 29.82
N ASP A 410 3.88 10.51 30.71
CA ASP A 410 3.57 10.07 32.08
C ASP A 410 2.58 8.90 31.94
N ASN A 411 2.74 7.81 32.70
CA ASN A 411 1.94 6.57 32.61
C ASN A 411 0.40 6.79 32.49
N GLU A 412 -0.07 7.97 32.90
CA GLU A 412 -1.43 8.52 32.79
C GLU A 412 -2.07 8.49 31.37
N HIS A 413 -1.34 8.20 30.29
CA HIS A 413 -1.95 8.14 28.95
C HIS A 413 -1.89 6.78 28.25
N GLY A 414 -1.21 5.77 28.81
CA GLY A 414 -1.10 4.46 28.15
C GLY A 414 -2.45 3.79 27.92
N LEU A 415 -3.23 3.64 28.99
CA LEU A 415 -4.59 3.10 28.93
C LEU A 415 -5.53 3.98 28.09
N GLY A 416 -5.41 5.30 28.19
CA GLY A 416 -6.19 6.23 27.36
C GLY A 416 -5.92 6.06 25.86
N ILE A 417 -4.68 5.79 25.47
CA ILE A 417 -4.33 5.47 24.07
C ILE A 417 -4.97 4.15 23.63
N LEU A 418 -4.96 3.11 24.47
CA LEU A 418 -5.62 1.84 24.12
C LEU A 418 -7.12 1.99 23.90
N ILE A 419 -7.80 2.70 24.81
CA ILE A 419 -9.25 2.97 24.66
C ILE A 419 -9.49 3.85 23.43
N ALA A 420 -8.63 4.84 23.17
CA ALA A 420 -8.75 5.65 21.96
C ALA A 420 -8.60 4.80 20.67
N LEU A 421 -7.72 3.81 20.65
CA LEU A 421 -7.56 2.88 19.52
C LEU A 421 -8.82 2.04 19.27
N GLU A 422 -9.50 1.62 20.34
CA GLU A 422 -10.79 0.93 20.27
C GLU A 422 -11.89 1.87 19.76
N ILE A 423 -12.02 3.08 20.32
CA ILE A 423 -13.04 4.07 19.93
C ILE A 423 -12.91 4.44 18.45
N THR A 424 -11.68 4.67 17.99
CA THR A 424 -11.39 5.11 16.60
C THR A 424 -11.22 3.95 15.62
N GLY A 425 -11.39 2.71 16.08
CA GLY A 425 -11.23 1.50 15.29
C GLY A 425 -12.54 1.01 14.69
N GLU A 426 -12.61 0.97 13.36
CA GLU A 426 -13.61 0.17 12.65
C GLU A 426 -13.03 -1.24 12.40
N HIS A 427 -13.85 -2.29 12.52
CA HIS A 427 -13.42 -3.68 12.25
C HIS A 427 -12.19 -4.15 13.07
N MET A 428 -12.12 -3.75 14.35
CA MET A 428 -11.06 -4.15 15.28
C MET A 428 -10.86 -5.67 15.30
N GLY A 429 -9.64 -6.14 15.04
CA GLY A 429 -9.27 -7.55 15.11
C GLY A 429 -9.84 -8.41 13.98
N GLU A 430 -10.56 -7.82 13.02
CA GLU A 430 -10.96 -8.52 11.79
C GLU A 430 -9.74 -8.60 10.85
N MET A 431 -9.34 -9.83 10.53
CA MET A 431 -8.40 -10.11 9.45
C MET A 431 -9.14 -9.98 8.12
N GLY A 432 -8.50 -9.32 7.15
CA GLY A 432 -9.03 -9.20 5.78
C GLY A 432 -9.25 -10.56 5.10
N GLU A 433 -9.89 -10.55 3.92
CA GLU A 433 -10.25 -11.77 3.18
C GLU A 433 -9.03 -12.55 2.66
N SER A 434 -7.84 -11.93 2.62
CA SER A 434 -6.58 -12.63 2.37
C SER A 434 -6.10 -13.33 3.63
N GLU A 435 -6.15 -14.66 3.66
CA GLU A 435 -5.55 -15.49 4.73
C GLU A 435 -4.04 -15.23 4.79
N GLY A 436 -3.60 -14.29 5.63
CA GLY A 436 -2.24 -13.77 5.72
C GLY A 436 -2.07 -12.83 6.92
N THR A 437 -0.84 -12.60 7.38
CA THR A 437 -0.58 -11.73 8.55
C THR A 437 -0.97 -10.29 8.24
N ALA A 438 -2.06 -9.82 8.82
CA ALA A 438 -2.34 -8.40 8.99
C ALA A 438 -1.72 -7.98 10.32
N ASN A 439 -0.54 -7.34 10.27
CA ASN A 439 0.17 -6.87 11.46
C ASN A 439 -0.75 -5.99 12.31
N LEU A 440 -1.56 -5.13 11.68
CA LEU A 440 -2.44 -4.22 12.40
C LEU A 440 -3.61 -4.96 13.06
N ALA A 441 -4.21 -5.96 12.40
CA ALA A 441 -5.31 -6.73 13.00
C ALA A 441 -4.85 -7.52 14.23
N ASP A 442 -3.64 -8.07 14.21
CA ASP A 442 -3.06 -8.75 15.37
C ASP A 442 -2.80 -7.77 16.53
N TYR A 443 -2.27 -6.58 16.25
CA TYR A 443 -2.12 -5.52 17.27
C TYR A 443 -3.47 -5.06 17.82
N GLU A 444 -4.47 -4.88 16.96
CA GLU A 444 -5.84 -4.53 17.38
C GLU A 444 -6.43 -5.58 18.32
N GLN A 445 -6.27 -6.86 17.99
CA GLN A 445 -6.75 -7.95 18.85
C GLN A 445 -6.01 -7.95 20.19
N GLN A 446 -4.70 -7.69 20.20
CA GLN A 446 -3.94 -7.55 21.44
C GLN A 446 -4.44 -6.38 22.30
N VAL A 447 -4.81 -5.24 21.69
CA VAL A 447 -5.44 -4.11 22.39
C VAL A 447 -6.74 -4.55 23.04
N LEU A 448 -7.63 -5.21 22.30
CA LEU A 448 -8.91 -5.70 22.82
C LEU A 448 -8.73 -6.67 23.99
N ASP A 449 -7.79 -7.62 23.87
CA ASP A 449 -7.51 -8.61 24.91
C ASP A 449 -7.01 -7.94 26.21
N ILE A 450 -6.17 -6.90 26.09
CA ILE A 450 -5.70 -6.13 27.25
C ILE A 450 -6.86 -5.36 27.91
N LEU A 451 -7.69 -4.69 27.12
CA LEU A 451 -8.84 -3.93 27.64
C LEU A 451 -9.84 -4.87 28.35
N GLU A 452 -10.09 -6.06 27.79
CA GLU A 452 -10.93 -7.09 28.43
C GLU A 452 -10.36 -7.50 29.80
N VAL A 453 -9.05 -7.74 29.92
CA VAL A 453 -8.40 -8.06 31.19
C VAL A 453 -8.56 -6.92 32.22
N VAL A 454 -8.42 -5.67 31.80
CA VAL A 454 -8.60 -4.51 32.68
C VAL A 454 -10.04 -4.41 33.20
N GLU A 455 -11.05 -4.60 32.34
CA GLU A 455 -12.46 -4.61 32.74
C GLU A 455 -12.79 -5.77 33.69
N ASP A 456 -12.27 -6.97 33.42
CA ASP A 456 -12.48 -8.16 34.25
C ASP A 456 -11.87 -7.99 35.66
N HIS A 457 -10.85 -7.14 35.80
CA HIS A 457 -10.23 -6.79 37.08
C HIS A 457 -10.98 -5.70 37.88
N GLY A 458 -12.02 -5.08 37.32
CA GLY A 458 -12.97 -4.24 38.06
C GLY A 458 -13.03 -2.77 37.64
N LEU A 459 -12.14 -2.32 36.76
CA LEU A 459 -12.15 -0.94 36.27
C LEU A 459 -13.22 -0.77 35.18
N ASP A 460 -14.21 0.08 35.43
CA ASP A 460 -15.27 0.40 34.46
C ASP A 460 -14.76 1.42 33.42
N LEU A 461 -14.22 0.91 32.32
CA LEU A 461 -13.67 1.71 31.21
C LEU A 461 -14.74 2.55 30.49
N GLY A 462 -16.03 2.24 30.68
CA GLY A 462 -17.15 3.02 30.16
C GLY A 462 -17.64 4.12 31.10
N SER A 463 -17.09 4.24 32.30
CA SER A 463 -17.54 5.24 33.27
C SER A 463 -17.05 6.65 32.93
N GLN A 464 -17.93 7.65 33.11
CA GLN A 464 -17.58 9.05 32.84
C GLN A 464 -16.38 9.54 33.65
N GLU A 465 -16.23 9.07 34.90
CA GLU A 465 -15.09 9.44 35.77
C GLU A 465 -13.76 8.95 35.17
N VAL A 466 -13.69 7.67 34.79
CA VAL A 466 -12.48 7.09 34.17
C VAL A 466 -12.18 7.74 32.82
N LEU A 467 -13.19 7.89 31.96
CA LEU A 467 -13.01 8.51 30.64
C LEU A 467 -12.60 9.98 30.73
N ALA A 468 -13.14 10.74 31.69
CA ALA A 468 -12.73 12.14 31.90
C ALA A 468 -11.29 12.24 32.41
N ASP A 469 -10.88 11.37 33.33
CA ASP A 469 -9.49 11.32 33.82
C ASP A 469 -8.50 10.96 32.70
N LEU A 470 -8.91 10.09 31.77
CA LEU A 470 -8.14 9.72 30.58
C LEU A 470 -8.26 10.71 29.42
N ARG A 471 -9.01 11.81 29.58
CA ARG A 471 -9.28 12.84 28.55
C ARG A 471 -9.98 12.31 27.30
N LEU A 472 -10.90 11.38 27.49
CA LEU A 472 -11.76 10.79 26.47
C LEU A 472 -13.23 11.17 26.65
N ALA A 473 -13.55 11.99 27.65
CA ALA A 473 -14.88 12.55 27.89
C ALA A 473 -14.79 13.86 28.70
N ASP A 474 -15.87 14.63 28.70
CA ASP A 474 -16.02 15.78 29.59
C ASP A 474 -16.18 15.34 31.07
N ALA A 475 -15.51 16.08 31.96
CA ALA A 475 -15.67 15.89 33.39
C ALA A 475 -17.12 16.15 33.82
N PRO A 476 -17.66 15.37 34.77
CA PRO A 476 -19.01 15.57 35.26
C PRO A 476 -19.17 17.00 35.79
N GLU A 477 -20.27 17.69 35.44
CA GLU A 477 -20.55 19.00 35.99
C GLU A 477 -20.66 18.89 37.52
N GLU A 478 -19.77 19.55 38.26
CA GLU A 478 -19.93 19.66 39.71
C GLU A 478 -21.22 20.43 39.98
N GLU A 479 -22.22 19.80 40.61
CA GLU A 479 -23.35 20.52 41.21
C GLU A 479 -22.76 21.63 42.07
N GLU A 480 -22.87 22.90 41.64
CA GLU A 480 -22.47 24.03 42.46
C GLU A 480 -23.31 23.95 43.74
N ALA A 481 -22.68 23.49 44.82
CA ALA A 481 -23.30 23.42 46.13
C ALA A 481 -23.85 24.81 46.44
N GLU A 482 -25.16 24.99 46.31
CA GLU A 482 -25.82 26.23 46.64
C GLU A 482 -25.44 26.56 48.09
N ASP A 483 -24.63 27.61 48.22
CA ASP A 483 -24.16 28.11 49.49
C ASP A 483 -25.42 28.57 50.24
N GLU A 484 -25.96 27.72 51.13
CA GLU A 484 -27.12 27.95 51.98
C GLU A 484 -26.88 29.14 52.93
N ASN A 485 -26.78 30.35 52.39
CA ASN A 485 -27.01 31.58 53.11
C ASN A 485 -28.46 31.96 52.87
N GLY A 486 -29.33 31.32 53.66
CA GLY A 486 -30.76 31.50 53.62
C GLY A 486 -31.17 32.98 53.70
N ASP A 487 -31.90 33.41 52.68
CA ASP A 487 -32.90 34.46 52.79
C ASP A 487 -34.20 33.88 52.21
N GLU A 488 -35.15 33.60 53.10
CA GLU A 488 -36.50 33.15 52.79
C GLU A 488 -37.24 34.24 51.99
N ASP A 489 -37.30 34.10 50.66
CA ASP A 489 -38.29 34.81 49.84
C ASP A 489 -39.34 33.82 49.33
N GLU A 490 -40.46 33.75 50.07
CA GLU A 490 -41.71 33.16 49.61
C GLU A 490 -42.17 33.88 48.34
N ASN A 491 -42.02 33.28 47.15
CA ASN A 491 -42.98 33.30 46.03
C ASN A 491 -42.44 32.55 44.80
N GLY A 492 -42.88 31.30 44.63
CA GLY A 492 -43.51 30.82 43.39
C GLY A 492 -42.61 30.50 42.18
N ASP A 493 -42.67 29.21 41.84
CA ASP A 493 -42.26 28.56 40.58
C ASP A 493 -40.76 28.25 40.46
N GLU A 494 -40.34 27.24 41.23
CA GLU A 494 -39.17 26.40 40.94
C GLU A 494 -39.53 25.49 39.75
N ASP A 495 -39.27 25.96 38.53
CA ASP A 495 -38.98 25.05 37.42
C ASP A 495 -37.50 24.68 37.55
N GLU A 496 -37.18 23.74 38.44
CA GLU A 496 -35.92 22.99 38.42
C GLU A 496 -35.93 22.14 37.14
N ALA A 497 -35.45 22.73 36.05
CA ALA A 497 -34.98 21.95 34.91
C ALA A 497 -33.62 21.40 35.32
N GLU A 498 -33.63 20.25 36.01
CA GLU A 498 -32.52 19.31 36.07
C GLU A 498 -32.09 19.07 34.61
N ALA A 499 -31.05 19.76 34.17
CA ALA A 499 -30.28 19.29 33.03
C ALA A 499 -29.42 18.17 33.59
N GLU A 500 -29.98 16.96 33.67
CA GLU A 500 -29.15 15.77 33.62
C GLU A 500 -28.48 15.87 32.24
N ASP A 501 -27.24 16.36 32.18
CA ASP A 501 -26.40 16.16 31.01
C ASP A 501 -26.19 14.65 30.94
N ASP A 502 -27.03 14.01 30.12
CA ASP A 502 -26.97 12.58 29.86
C ASP A 502 -25.57 12.31 29.28
N PHE A 503 -24.69 11.68 30.06
CA PHE A 503 -23.37 11.26 29.60
C PHE A 503 -23.50 10.47 28.29
N GLU A 504 -23.00 11.05 27.19
CA GLU A 504 -23.21 10.51 25.83
C GLU A 504 -22.23 9.36 25.49
N GLY A 505 -21.29 9.05 26.38
CA GLY A 505 -20.22 8.08 26.17
C GLY A 505 -18.86 8.75 25.89
N PRO A 506 -17.84 7.98 25.48
CA PRO A 506 -16.56 8.54 25.07
C PRO A 506 -16.71 9.42 23.81
N ASP A 507 -15.92 10.49 23.75
CA ASP A 507 -15.86 11.42 22.63
C ASP A 507 -14.83 10.94 21.59
N GLU A 508 -15.30 10.64 20.38
CA GLU A 508 -14.48 10.16 19.26
C GLU A 508 -13.46 11.21 18.77
N ASP A 509 -13.79 12.50 18.82
CA ASP A 509 -12.88 13.59 18.45
C ASP A 509 -11.74 13.73 19.48
N ASP A 510 -12.01 13.51 20.76
CA ASP A 510 -10.99 13.51 21.81
C ASP A 510 -10.10 12.27 21.76
N ALA A 511 -10.68 11.09 21.49
CA ALA A 511 -9.93 9.87 21.22
C ALA A 511 -8.99 10.05 20.01
N GLN A 512 -9.50 10.57 18.90
CA GLN A 512 -8.71 10.87 17.72
C GLN A 512 -7.61 11.90 18.03
N ARG A 513 -7.94 12.99 18.73
CA ARG A 513 -6.96 14.00 19.14
C ARG A 513 -5.85 13.41 20.01
N LEU A 514 -6.16 12.49 20.91
CA LEU A 514 -5.18 11.84 21.78
C LEU A 514 -4.17 11.03 20.95
N ILE A 515 -4.66 10.24 19.99
CA ILE A 515 -3.83 9.47 19.04
C ILE A 515 -2.99 10.39 18.17
N GLU A 516 -3.57 11.47 17.64
CA GLU A 516 -2.86 12.47 16.84
C GLU A 516 -1.74 13.16 17.62
N MET A 517 -1.97 13.46 18.89
CA MET A 517 -0.94 14.02 19.77
C MET A 517 0.21 13.05 20.03
N PHE A 518 -0.07 11.75 20.09
CA PHE A 518 0.92 10.71 20.33
C PHE A 518 1.73 10.36 19.08
N ALA A 519 1.05 10.12 17.96
CA ALA A 519 1.64 9.57 16.75
C ALA A 519 1.83 10.59 15.60
N GLY A 520 1.24 11.77 15.73
CA GLY A 520 1.21 12.79 14.68
C GLY A 520 0.23 12.45 13.55
N THR A 521 -0.15 13.47 12.76
CA THR A 521 -1.01 13.33 11.59
C THR A 521 -0.22 13.24 10.29
N ALA A 522 -0.82 12.67 9.24
CA ALA A 522 -0.27 12.79 7.90
C ALA A 522 -0.64 14.17 7.33
N PRO A 523 0.33 14.98 6.84
CA PRO A 523 0.04 16.32 6.32
C PRO A 523 -0.74 16.30 5.00
N SER A 524 -0.58 15.24 4.21
CA SER A 524 -1.25 15.01 2.94
C SER A 524 -1.16 13.53 2.56
N SER A 525 -1.86 13.15 1.50
CA SER A 525 -1.70 11.86 0.85
C SER A 525 -1.84 12.01 -0.66
N PHE A 526 -1.25 11.09 -1.42
CA PHE A 526 -1.27 11.12 -2.89
C PHE A 526 -1.03 9.74 -3.51
N LYS A 527 -1.36 9.62 -4.79
CA LYS A 527 -0.94 8.53 -5.67
C LYS A 527 0.08 9.08 -6.66
N LEU A 528 1.28 8.50 -6.71
CA LEU A 528 2.38 9.05 -7.50
C LEU A 528 2.02 9.07 -9.00
N LEU A 529 2.14 10.24 -9.63
CA LEU A 529 1.84 10.44 -11.05
C LEU A 529 0.42 10.02 -11.47
N GLU A 530 -0.58 10.25 -10.62
CA GLU A 530 -1.99 9.91 -10.88
C GLU A 530 -2.50 10.49 -12.22
N ASP A 531 -2.05 11.68 -12.60
CA ASP A 531 -2.37 12.36 -13.87
C ASP A 531 -1.96 11.58 -15.13
N PHE A 532 -1.14 10.53 -15.01
CA PHE A 532 -0.80 9.64 -16.12
C PHE A 532 -1.81 8.51 -16.34
N GLY A 533 -2.83 8.38 -15.50
CA GLY A 533 -3.95 7.47 -15.68
C GLY A 533 -3.58 5.99 -15.55
N THR A 534 -2.42 5.67 -14.97
CA THR A 534 -1.95 4.30 -14.77
C THR A 534 -2.70 3.54 -13.67
N ASN A 535 -3.49 4.25 -12.86
CA ASN A 535 -4.14 3.76 -11.64
C ASN A 535 -3.15 2.97 -10.75
N PRO A 536 -2.18 3.66 -10.12
CA PRO A 536 -1.17 3.01 -9.28
C PRO A 536 -1.81 2.41 -8.02
N ASN A 537 -1.27 1.26 -7.61
CA ASN A 537 -1.72 0.50 -6.44
C ASN A 537 -0.83 0.79 -5.21
N ILE A 538 -0.21 1.97 -5.17
CA ILE A 538 0.52 2.46 -4.01
C ILE A 538 -0.02 3.83 -3.62
N HIS A 539 -0.43 3.95 -2.37
CA HIS A 539 -0.84 5.19 -1.73
C HIS A 539 0.29 5.72 -0.86
N TYR A 540 0.54 7.02 -0.91
CA TYR A 540 1.58 7.67 -0.14
C TYR A 540 0.96 8.60 0.90
N LEU A 541 1.48 8.54 2.13
CA LEU A 541 1.18 9.49 3.20
C LEU A 541 2.39 10.40 3.39
N GLY A 542 2.16 11.71 3.40
CA GLY A 542 3.22 12.73 3.36
C GLY A 542 3.10 13.62 2.12
N ASN A 543 4.08 14.49 1.95
CA ASN A 543 4.10 15.45 0.85
C ASN A 543 4.65 14.83 -0.43
N GLU A 544 3.92 14.97 -1.54
CA GLU A 544 4.48 14.69 -2.87
C GLU A 544 5.63 15.67 -3.16
N PRO A 545 6.76 15.21 -3.74
CA PRO A 545 7.83 16.10 -4.15
C PRO A 545 7.30 17.25 -5.04
N GLY A 546 7.67 18.47 -4.69
CA GLY A 546 7.28 19.64 -5.47
C GLY A 546 7.89 19.64 -6.88
N PRO A 547 7.37 20.45 -7.81
CA PRO A 547 7.85 20.49 -9.19
C PRO A 547 9.29 20.99 -9.35
N ASN A 548 9.84 21.66 -8.34
CA ASN A 548 11.22 22.14 -8.30
C ASN A 548 12.06 21.41 -7.24
N ALA A 549 11.57 20.29 -6.71
CA ALA A 549 12.31 19.56 -5.70
C ALA A 549 13.64 19.08 -6.32
N GLU A 550 14.69 19.00 -5.51
CA GLU A 550 15.99 18.48 -5.95
C GLU A 550 16.39 17.31 -5.06
N GLN A 551 16.92 16.25 -5.66
CA GLN A 551 17.40 15.13 -4.87
C GLN A 551 18.63 15.53 -4.06
N VAL A 552 18.67 15.12 -2.81
CA VAL A 552 19.81 15.34 -1.90
C VAL A 552 20.28 14.02 -1.30
N GLU A 553 21.48 14.04 -0.72
CA GLU A 553 22.06 12.85 -0.11
C GLU A 553 21.24 12.38 1.09
N GLY A 554 20.88 11.09 1.05
CA GLY A 554 20.21 10.41 2.15
C GLY A 554 21.16 10.16 3.34
N PRO A 555 20.62 9.69 4.47
CA PRO A 555 21.42 9.38 5.66
C PRO A 555 22.35 8.18 5.49
N VAL A 556 21.92 7.24 4.65
CA VAL A 556 22.69 6.06 4.27
C VAL A 556 22.93 6.17 2.77
N ALA A 557 24.20 6.14 2.38
CA ALA A 557 24.59 6.14 0.98
C ALA A 557 24.53 4.70 0.44
N TYR A 558 23.99 4.51 -0.78
CA TYR A 558 23.86 3.19 -1.40
C TYR A 558 25.21 2.51 -1.61
N ASP A 559 26.28 3.29 -1.85
CA ASP A 559 27.64 2.78 -2.01
C ASP A 559 28.16 2.08 -0.75
N SER A 560 27.72 2.52 0.43
CA SER A 560 28.09 1.94 1.72
C SER A 560 27.50 0.54 1.93
N LEU A 561 26.42 0.22 1.20
CA LEU A 561 25.75 -1.09 1.17
C LEU A 561 26.08 -1.88 -0.10
N GLU A 562 26.99 -1.38 -0.94
CA GLU A 562 27.32 -1.96 -2.25
C GLU A 562 26.10 -2.10 -3.19
N LEU A 563 25.10 -1.22 -3.02
CA LEU A 563 23.84 -1.16 -3.78
C LEU A 563 23.90 -0.14 -4.93
N THR A 564 25.08 0.23 -5.42
CA THR A 564 25.20 1.23 -6.49
C THR A 564 25.04 0.60 -7.87
N ASP A 565 23.85 0.74 -8.49
CA ASP A 565 23.66 0.56 -9.94
C ASP A 565 24.28 1.76 -10.69
N ASN A 566 24.77 1.56 -11.90
CA ASN A 566 25.07 2.67 -12.82
C ASN A 566 23.82 3.53 -13.11
N ARG A 567 22.61 2.97 -12.98
CA ARG A 567 21.34 3.69 -13.19
C ARG A 567 20.87 4.48 -11.97
N LYS A 568 21.47 4.27 -10.80
CA LYS A 568 21.16 5.08 -9.62
C LYS A 568 21.52 6.54 -9.87
N ASP A 569 22.72 6.80 -10.38
CA ASP A 569 23.19 8.18 -10.64
C ASP A 569 22.24 8.95 -11.57
N VAL A 570 21.69 8.27 -12.58
CA VAL A 570 20.73 8.86 -13.53
C VAL A 570 19.37 9.14 -12.89
N LEU A 571 18.83 8.16 -12.16
CA LEU A 571 17.57 8.35 -11.44
C LEU A 571 17.74 9.44 -10.38
N ASP A 572 18.91 9.56 -9.76
CA ASP A 572 19.21 10.59 -8.78
C ASP A 572 19.16 12.00 -9.42
N ASP A 573 19.72 12.15 -10.63
CA ASP A 573 19.76 13.41 -11.37
C ASP A 573 18.44 13.78 -12.09
N SER A 574 17.48 12.86 -12.21
CA SER A 574 16.24 13.07 -13.00
C SER A 574 14.93 12.88 -12.24
N THR A 575 14.93 12.18 -11.09
CA THR A 575 13.66 11.79 -10.41
C THR A 575 12.96 12.95 -9.74
N VAL A 576 13.73 13.87 -9.15
CA VAL A 576 13.18 14.95 -8.34
C VAL A 576 13.33 16.28 -9.09
N THR A 577 14.48 16.47 -9.72
CA THR A 577 14.88 17.62 -10.56
C THR A 577 14.13 17.72 -11.89
N GLY A 578 13.52 16.63 -12.34
CA GLY A 578 12.87 16.48 -13.64
C GLY A 578 11.43 16.97 -13.66
N GLY A 579 11.18 18.23 -13.26
CA GLY A 579 9.94 18.97 -13.51
C GLY A 579 8.67 18.14 -13.40
N LEU A 580 8.25 17.80 -12.18
CA LEU A 580 6.99 17.11 -11.93
C LEU A 580 5.74 17.97 -12.23
N TYR A 581 5.87 19.21 -12.74
CA TYR A 581 4.85 19.96 -13.50
C TYR A 581 5.44 21.01 -14.45
#